data_AF-A0A4Q6CK18-F1
#
_entry.id   AF-A0A4Q6CK18-F1
#
_cell.length_a   1.000
_cell.length_b   1.000
_cell.length_c   1.000
_cell.angle_alpha   90.00
_cell.angle_beta   90.00
_cell.angle_gamma   90.00
#
_symmetry.space_group_name_H-M   'P 1'
#
loop_
_entity.id
_entity.type
_entity.pdbx_description
1 polymer ?
#
loop_
_entity_poly.entity_id
_entity_poly.type
_entity_poly.pdbx_seq_one_letter_code
_entity_poly.pdbx_strand_id
1 'polypeptide(L)'
;MKIKPLVMLGVILLIAPYAHADVEGSLRGLKDVLFNAILPLFAMMGLGFAAFSFLTGNPNAKQHLAYAITGAVIVFGAQSILDLIRRTVQ
;
A
#
# COMPACT_ATOMS: atom_id res chain seq x y z
N MET A 1 -42.68 -12.04 -31.23
CA MET A 1 -42.24 -12.34 -29.84
C MET A 1 -40.74 -12.09 -29.65
N LYS A 2 -40.21 -10.88 -29.93
CA LYS A 2 -38.76 -10.55 -29.83
C LYS A 2 -38.42 -9.24 -29.10
N ILE A 3 -39.41 -8.53 -28.55
CA ILE A 3 -39.21 -7.23 -27.89
C ILE A 3 -38.72 -7.34 -26.43
N LYS A 4 -39.09 -8.41 -25.72
CA LYS A 4 -38.66 -8.65 -24.33
C LYS A 4 -37.12 -8.64 -24.13
N PRO A 5 -36.29 -9.30 -24.97
CA PRO A 5 -34.84 -9.25 -24.79
C PRO A 5 -34.23 -7.88 -25.09
N LEU A 6 -34.83 -7.10 -25.99
CA LEU A 6 -34.34 -5.75 -26.34
C LEU A 6 -34.53 -4.76 -25.19
N VAL A 7 -35.69 -4.83 -24.51
CA VAL A 7 -35.98 -4.03 -23.31
C VAL A 7 -35.05 -4.43 -22.16
N MET A 8 -34.77 -5.72 -21.99
CA MET A 8 -33.84 -6.21 -20.96
C MET A 8 -32.40 -5.72 -21.19
N LEU A 9 -31.94 -5.71 -22.45
CA LEU A 9 -30.61 -5.21 -22.81
C LEU A 9 -30.48 -3.70 -22.58
N GLY A 10 -31.53 -2.93 -22.89
CA GLY A 10 -31.58 -1.49 -22.63
C GLY A 10 -31.51 -1.16 -21.14
N VAL A 11 -32.19 -1.94 -20.30
CA VAL A 11 -32.13 -1.77 -18.83
C VAL A 11 -30.74 -2.10 -18.29
N ILE A 12 -30.09 -3.18 -18.77
CA ILE A 12 -28.73 -3.54 -18.35
C ILE A 12 -27.70 -2.44 -18.71
N LEU A 13 -27.80 -1.86 -19.90
CA LEU A 13 -26.91 -0.78 -20.35
C LEU A 13 -27.08 0.51 -19.53
N LEU A 14 -28.28 0.80 -19.03
CA LEU A 14 -28.55 1.96 -18.18
C LEU A 14 -28.06 1.76 -16.73
N ILE A 15 -27.95 0.51 -16.27
CA ILE A 15 -27.46 0.16 -14.92
C ILE A 15 -25.93 -0.03 -14.91
N ALA A 16 -25.32 -0.39 -16.05
CA ALA A 16 -23.88 -0.57 -16.20
C ALA A 16 -23.01 0.61 -15.70
N PRO A 17 -23.33 1.90 -15.94
CA PRO A 17 -22.53 3.02 -15.40
C PRO A 17 -22.68 3.21 -13.89
N TYR A 18 -23.68 2.59 -13.25
CA TYR A 18 -23.85 2.57 -11.79
C TYR A 18 -23.21 1.34 -11.14
N ALA A 19 -22.64 0.43 -11.93
CA ALA A 19 -21.84 -0.65 -11.37
C ALA A 19 -20.53 -0.08 -10.84
N HIS A 20 -20.41 0.04 -9.51
CA HIS A 20 -19.21 0.45 -8.78
C HIS A 20 -18.06 -0.57 -8.85
N ALA A 21 -17.88 -1.24 -9.98
CA ALA A 21 -16.72 -2.08 -10.25
C ALA A 21 -15.57 -1.19 -10.72
N ASP A 22 -15.10 -0.29 -9.84
CA ASP A 22 -13.96 0.57 -10.11
C ASP A 22 -12.65 -0.14 -9.75
N VAL A 23 -11.91 -0.53 -10.78
CA VAL A 23 -10.59 -1.17 -10.64
C VAL A 23 -9.58 -0.15 -10.12
N GLU A 24 -9.76 1.14 -10.42
CA GLU A 24 -8.86 2.20 -9.98
C GLU A 24 -9.00 2.45 -8.47
N GLY A 25 -10.23 2.51 -7.97
CA GLY A 25 -10.54 2.56 -6.53
C GLY A 25 -10.01 1.35 -5.78
N SER A 26 -10.13 0.15 -6.35
CA SER A 26 -9.57 -1.07 -5.77
C SER A 26 -8.04 -1.03 -5.69
N LEU A 27 -7.37 -0.55 -6.75
CA LEU A 27 -5.92 -0.41 -6.79
C LEU A 27 -5.42 0.69 -5.84
N ARG A 28 -6.17 1.80 -5.72
CA ARG A 28 -5.91 2.86 -4.73
C ARG A 28 -6.07 2.34 -3.30
N GLY A 29 -7.13 1.56 -3.02
CA GLY A 29 -7.33 0.93 -1.72
C GLY A 29 -6.22 -0.05 -1.37
N LEU A 30 -5.78 -0.87 -2.32
CA LEU A 30 -4.64 -1.77 -2.14
C LEU A 30 -3.36 -0.98 -1.82
N LYS A 31 -3.10 0.10 -2.58
CA LYS A 31 -1.98 1.01 -2.32
C LYS A 31 -2.07 1.52 -0.88
N ASP A 32 -3.21 2.04 -0.47
CA ASP A 32 -3.40 2.64 0.84
C ASP A 32 -3.13 1.64 1.98
N VAL A 33 -3.67 0.42 1.90
CA VAL A 33 -3.43 -0.63 2.91
C VAL A 33 -1.96 -1.04 2.95
N LEU A 34 -1.32 -1.19 1.79
CA LEU A 34 0.08 -1.62 1.72
C LEU A 34 1.01 -0.59 2.40
N PHE A 35 0.75 0.69 2.18
CA PHE A 35 1.59 1.77 2.70
C PHE A 35 1.24 2.22 4.12
N ASN A 36 -0.05 2.26 4.49
CA ASN A 36 -0.47 2.74 5.81
C ASN A 36 -0.54 1.65 6.87
N ALA A 37 -0.59 0.36 6.49
CA ALA A 37 -0.67 -0.73 7.44
C ALA A 37 0.51 -1.70 7.31
N ILE A 38 0.69 -2.30 6.13
CA ILE A 38 1.60 -3.45 5.96
C ILE A 38 3.07 -3.03 6.10
N LEU A 39 3.52 -2.03 5.34
CA LEU A 39 4.90 -1.53 5.39
C LEU A 39 5.33 -1.05 6.80
N PRO A 40 4.51 -0.26 7.51
CA PRO A 40 4.80 0.12 8.90
C PRO A 40 4.92 -1.07 9.85
N LEU A 41 4.09 -2.10 9.68
CA LEU A 41 4.14 -3.30 10.51
C LEU A 41 5.49 -4.02 10.37
N PHE A 42 5.95 -4.24 9.13
CA PHE A 42 7.24 -4.87 8.88
C PHE A 42 8.42 -4.04 9.43
N ALA A 43 8.35 -2.71 9.28
CA ALA A 43 9.37 -1.82 9.84
C ALA A 43 9.41 -1.92 11.38
N MET A 44 8.26 -1.95 12.04
CA MET A 44 8.15 -2.14 13.48
C MET A 44 8.69 -3.50 13.94
N MET A 45 8.41 -4.58 13.20
CA MET A 45 8.96 -5.90 13.52
C MET A 45 10.50 -5.92 13.44
N GLY A 46 11.08 -5.31 12.39
CA GLY A 46 12.54 -5.22 12.24
C GLY A 46 13.21 -4.39 13.33
N LEU A 47 12.62 -3.25 13.69
CA LEU A 47 13.09 -2.41 14.80
C LEU A 47 12.94 -3.12 16.15
N GLY A 48 11.83 -3.82 16.38
CA GLY A 48 11.60 -4.60 17.61
C GLY A 48 12.63 -5.70 17.79
N PHE A 49 12.97 -6.43 16.72
CA PHE A 49 14.01 -7.47 16.76
C PHE A 49 15.41 -6.88 17.02
N ALA A 50 15.73 -5.75 16.39
CA ALA A 50 17.00 -5.06 16.64
C ALA A 50 17.09 -4.51 18.07
N ALA A 51 15.99 -3.97 18.61
CA ALA A 51 15.90 -3.53 19.99
C ALA A 51 16.10 -4.69 20.97
N PHE A 52 15.48 -5.85 20.70
CA PHE A 52 15.69 -7.05 21.51
C PHE A 52 17.15 -7.53 21.47
N SER A 53 17.77 -7.54 20.28
CA SER A 53 19.20 -7.86 20.13
C SER A 53 20.10 -6.87 20.90
N PHE A 54 19.69 -5.62 21.06
CA PHE A 54 20.40 -4.61 21.83
C PHE A 54 20.25 -4.81 23.33
N LEU A 55 19.04 -5.09 23.81
CA LEU A 55 18.76 -5.34 25.22
C LEU A 55 19.41 -6.63 25.74
N THR A 56 19.54 -7.65 24.89
CA THR A 56 20.18 -8.93 25.23
C THR A 56 21.71 -8.89 25.18
N GLY A 57 22.33 -7.75 24.86
CA GLY A 57 23.77 -7.55 24.96
C GLY A 57 24.60 -8.22 23.84
N ASN A 58 24.00 -8.51 22.69
CA ASN A 58 24.73 -9.06 21.55
C ASN A 58 25.86 -8.10 21.10
N PRO A 59 27.12 -8.57 20.93
CA PRO A 59 28.23 -7.72 20.49
C PRO A 59 27.96 -6.95 19.18
N ASN A 60 27.15 -7.52 18.28
CA ASN A 60 26.79 -6.90 17.00
C ASN A 60 25.46 -6.13 17.03
N ALA A 61 24.88 -5.88 18.21
CA ALA A 61 23.56 -5.25 18.30
C ALA A 61 23.48 -3.85 17.68
N LYS A 62 24.55 -3.06 17.79
CA LYS A 62 24.63 -1.73 17.16
C LYS A 62 24.49 -1.83 15.64
N GLN A 63 25.00 -2.88 15.03
CA GLN A 63 24.91 -3.13 13.60
C GLN A 63 23.50 -3.57 13.20
N HIS A 64 22.86 -4.47 13.97
CA HIS A 64 21.45 -4.82 13.74
C HIS A 64 20.52 -3.62 13.87
N LEU A 65 20.77 -2.74 14.84
CA LEU A 65 20.03 -1.49 15.00
C LEU A 65 20.26 -0.54 13.83
N ALA A 66 21.52 -0.36 13.40
CA ALA A 66 21.83 0.48 12.24
C ALA A 66 21.15 -0.01 10.95
N TYR A 67 21.13 -1.33 10.72
CA TYR A 67 20.43 -1.91 9.57
C TYR A 67 18.92 -1.75 9.66
N ALA A 68 18.31 -1.96 10.83
CA ALA A 68 16.88 -1.77 11.02
C ALA A 68 16.46 -0.31 10.81
N ILE A 69 17.22 0.65 11.34
CA ILE A 69 16.96 2.09 11.14
C ILE A 69 17.12 2.47 9.67
N THR A 70 18.20 2.03 9.02
CA THR A 70 18.45 2.34 7.60
C THR A 70 17.34 1.77 6.71
N GLY A 71 16.92 0.53 6.97
CA GLY A 71 15.80 -0.10 6.27
C GLY A 71 14.49 0.66 6.47
N ALA A 72 14.19 1.10 7.69
CA ALA A 72 12.99 1.90 7.98
C ALA A 72 13.01 3.24 7.23
N VAL A 73 14.15 3.95 7.23
CA VAL A 73 14.30 5.22 6.50
C VAL A 73 14.07 5.04 5.00
N ILE A 74 14.58 3.96 4.40
CA ILE A 74 14.38 3.67 2.98
C ILE A 74 12.90 3.37 2.70
N VAL A 75 12.27 2.51 3.50
CA VAL A 75 10.87 2.09 3.31
C VAL A 75 9.90 3.27 3.42
N PHE A 76 10.04 4.12 4.44
CA PHE A 76 9.17 5.28 4.61
C PHE A 76 9.58 6.46 3.71
N GLY A 77 10.87 6.64 3.46
CA GLY A 77 11.39 7.72 2.62
C GLY A 77 11.02 7.57 1.14
N ALA A 78 10.92 6.34 0.63
CA ALA A 78 10.58 6.07 -0.77
C ALA A 78 9.24 6.72 -1.20
N GLN A 79 8.23 6.74 -0.32
CA GLN A 79 6.96 7.39 -0.64
C GLN A 79 7.09 8.89 -0.80
N SER A 80 7.81 9.56 0.11
CA SER A 80 8.00 11.02 0.04
C SER A 80 8.71 11.46 -1.25
N ILE A 81 9.62 10.63 -1.77
CA ILE A 81 10.29 10.86 -3.05
C ILE A 81 9.32 10.69 -4.22
N LEU A 82 8.52 9.62 -4.23
CA LEU A 82 7.52 9.40 -5.28
C LEU A 82 6.48 10.51 -5.34
N ASP A 83 6.04 10.99 -4.17
CA ASP A 83 5.10 12.10 -4.09
C ASP A 83 5.73 13.41 -4.56
N LEU A 84 7.02 13.65 -4.25
CA LEU A 84 7.76 14.79 -4.78
C LEU A 84 7.84 14.75 -6.31
N ILE A 85 8.20 13.59 -6.89
CA ILE A 85 8.29 13.44 -8.36
C ILE A 85 6.92 13.69 -9.00
N ARG A 86 5.84 13.13 -8.43
CA ARG A 86 4.48 13.35 -8.93
C ARG A 86 4.08 14.82 -8.92
N ARG A 87 4.43 15.56 -7.87
CA ARG A 87 4.14 17.00 -7.78
C ARG A 87 4.95 17.85 -8.75
N THR A 88 6.19 17.46 -9.05
CA THR A 88 7.08 18.22 -9.94
C THR A 88 6.80 17.97 -11.43
N VAL A 89 6.25 16.80 -11.77
CA VAL A 89 5.94 16.40 -13.16
C VAL A 89 4.52 16.78 -13.60
N GLN A 90 3.62 17.02 -12.65
CA GLN A 90 2.30 17.60 -12.91
C GLN A 90 2.38 19.11 -13.17
#